data_AF-A0A3D9IC24-F1
#
_entry.id   AF-A0A3D9IC24-F1
#
_cell.length_a   1.000
_cell.length_b   1.000
_cell.length_c   1.000
_cell.angle_alpha   90.00
_cell.angle_beta   90.00
_cell.angle_gamma   90.00
#
_symmetry.space_group_name_H-M   'P 1'
#
loop_
_entity.id
_entity.type
_entity.pdbx_description
1 polymer ?
#
loop_
_entity_poly.entity_id
_entity_poly.type
_entity_poly.pdbx_seq_one_letter_code
_entity_poly.pdbx_strand_id
1 'polypeptide(L)'
;MLKKRIVLVALGMALSLGAAQSAMAATPKLDKETKAAKQAQLSSWKDQTEQLKGQLDTLRAEQQALTAQIKSLQQATKSARHALTKEQKAALKSSLQALGVQIKAQHTSIEALRTQKQALWLQVKAAKQAGNADAGIASLTQILSLKEQIIQAKEAVLVLQQNLQTALLTATV
;
A
#
# COMPACT_ATOMS: atom_id res chain seq x y z
N MET A 1 2.76 18.70 -5.51
CA MET A 1 2.35 19.15 -4.16
C MET A 1 2.23 17.94 -3.24
N LEU A 2 3.26 17.66 -2.43
CA LEU A 2 3.30 16.51 -1.53
C LEU A 2 2.47 16.82 -0.26
N LYS A 3 1.30 16.20 -0.11
CA LYS A 3 0.55 16.23 1.14
C LYS A 3 1.17 15.24 2.13
N LYS A 4 2.08 15.73 2.98
CA LYS A 4 2.59 15.00 4.14
C LYS A 4 1.42 14.68 5.08
N ARG A 5 1.12 13.41 5.30
CA ARG A 5 0.27 12.94 6.40
C ARG A 5 1.15 12.23 7.42
N ILE A 6 1.56 12.99 8.42
CA ILE A 6 2.15 12.47 9.65
C ILE A 6 0.96 12.03 10.51
N VAL A 7 0.84 10.73 10.78
CA VAL A 7 -0.04 10.23 11.85
C VAL A 7 0.85 9.64 12.92
N LEU A 8 0.92 10.38 14.02
CA LEU A 8 1.62 10.08 15.25
C LEU A 8 0.80 9.02 16.01
N VAL A 9 1.32 7.81 16.18
CA VAL A 9 0.71 6.83 17.08
C VAL A 9 1.36 6.98 18.44
N ALA A 10 0.65 7.66 19.34
CA ALA A 10 1.04 7.78 20.75
C ALA A 10 0.89 6.41 21.43
N LEU A 11 2.01 5.81 21.77
CA LEU A 11 2.13 4.57 22.53
C LEU A 11 1.92 4.91 24.02
N GLY A 12 0.70 4.75 24.51
CA GLY A 12 0.39 4.86 25.94
C GLY A 12 0.69 3.55 26.66
N MET A 13 1.96 3.34 27.06
CA MET A 13 2.29 2.35 28.08
C MET A 13 1.96 2.94 29.46
N ALA A 14 0.98 2.39 30.15
CA ALA A 14 0.79 2.60 31.59
C ALA A 14 1.19 1.31 32.33
N LEU A 15 2.44 1.29 32.79
CA LEU A 15 2.92 0.42 33.85
C LEU A 15 2.43 0.99 35.18
N SER A 16 1.71 0.21 35.98
CA SER A 16 1.70 0.40 37.43
C SER A 16 1.63 -0.94 38.17
N LEU A 17 2.70 -1.20 38.92
CA LEU A 17 2.81 -2.22 39.96
C LEU A 17 1.99 -1.78 41.18
N GLY A 18 1.29 -2.74 41.79
CA GLY A 18 0.64 -2.56 43.09
C GLY A 18 0.31 -3.92 43.70
N ALA A 19 1.20 -4.42 44.56
CA ALA A 19 0.96 -5.58 45.39
C ALA A 19 0.09 -5.20 46.59
N ALA A 20 -1.04 -5.90 46.77
CA ALA A 20 -1.71 -6.02 48.06
C ALA A 20 -2.55 -7.32 48.06
N GLN A 21 -2.15 -8.26 48.91
CA GLN A 21 -2.94 -9.43 49.27
C GLN A 21 -4.01 -9.01 50.28
N SER A 22 -5.25 -9.47 50.08
CA SER A 22 -6.13 -10.16 51.06
C SER A 22 -7.61 -9.78 50.96
N ALA A 23 -8.46 -10.80 51.23
CA ALA A 23 -9.84 -10.76 51.72
C ALA A 23 -11.02 -10.74 50.71
N MET A 24 -11.56 -11.94 50.49
CA MET A 24 -12.98 -12.34 50.40
C MET A 24 -14.04 -11.22 50.31
N ALA A 25 -14.70 -11.10 49.15
CA ALA A 25 -16.14 -10.86 49.02
C ALA A 25 -16.56 -11.05 47.54
N ALA A 26 -17.52 -11.94 47.30
CA ALA A 26 -18.11 -12.12 45.97
C ALA A 26 -18.78 -10.83 45.49
N THR A 27 -18.30 -10.25 44.38
CA THR A 27 -19.00 -9.18 43.67
C THR A 27 -19.17 -9.55 42.19
N PRO A 28 -20.39 -9.88 41.72
CA PRO A 28 -20.68 -10.12 40.29
C PRO A 28 -20.62 -8.83 39.42
N LYS A 29 -20.14 -7.72 39.99
CA LYS A 29 -20.06 -6.40 39.34
C LYS A 29 -18.76 -6.23 38.53
N LEU A 30 -17.64 -6.81 39.00
CA LEU A 30 -16.38 -6.81 38.24
C LEU A 30 -16.48 -7.62 36.94
N ASP A 31 -17.26 -8.70 36.93
CA ASP A 31 -17.45 -9.52 35.73
C ASP A 31 -18.25 -8.81 34.63
N LYS A 32 -19.16 -7.89 35.01
CA LYS A 32 -19.93 -7.08 34.04
C LYS A 32 -19.10 -5.94 33.47
N GLU A 33 -18.30 -5.26 34.28
CA GLU A 33 -17.41 -4.18 33.82
C GLU A 33 -16.27 -4.71 32.94
N THR A 34 -15.66 -5.85 33.28
CA THR A 34 -14.65 -6.50 32.43
C THR A 34 -15.24 -7.07 31.14
N LYS A 35 -16.47 -7.60 31.15
CA LYS A 35 -17.17 -8.01 29.92
C LYS A 35 -17.54 -6.81 29.06
N ALA A 36 -18.04 -5.72 29.64
CA ALA A 36 -18.37 -4.50 28.92
C ALA A 36 -17.12 -3.84 28.30
N ALA A 37 -16.00 -3.80 29.03
CA ALA A 37 -14.73 -3.31 28.51
C ALA A 37 -14.20 -4.18 27.36
N LYS A 38 -14.25 -5.52 27.50
CA LYS A 38 -13.88 -6.45 26.40
C LYS A 38 -14.79 -6.30 25.18
N GLN A 39 -16.09 -6.07 25.40
CA GLN A 39 -17.06 -5.89 24.32
C GLN A 39 -16.86 -4.55 23.59
N ALA A 40 -16.57 -3.47 24.33
CA ALA A 40 -16.19 -2.18 23.78
C ALA A 40 -14.85 -2.22 23.01
N GLN A 41 -13.88 -2.99 23.51
CA GLN A 41 -12.61 -3.22 22.84
C GLN A 41 -12.78 -4.03 21.55
N LEU A 42 -13.63 -5.07 21.57
CA LEU A 42 -13.97 -5.86 20.39
C LEU A 42 -14.70 -5.04 19.32
N SER A 43 -15.63 -4.16 19.72
CA SER A 43 -16.30 -3.26 18.79
C SER A 43 -15.32 -2.25 18.18
N SER A 44 -14.44 -1.65 19.00
CA SER A 44 -13.41 -0.72 18.51
C SER A 44 -12.48 -1.38 17.50
N TRP A 45 -12.03 -2.62 17.75
CA TRP A 45 -11.21 -3.37 16.81
C TRP A 45 -11.93 -3.69 15.50
N LYS A 46 -13.23 -3.99 15.58
CA LYS A 46 -14.05 -4.23 14.39
C LYS A 46 -14.16 -2.97 13.54
N ASP A 47 -14.44 -1.83 14.16
CA ASP A 47 -14.55 -0.54 13.48
C ASP A 47 -13.21 -0.14 12.83
N GLN A 48 -12.09 -0.30 13.56
CA GLN A 48 -10.75 -0.07 13.02
C GLN A 48 -10.46 -0.97 11.81
N THR A 49 -10.80 -2.25 11.90
CA THR A 49 -10.59 -3.20 10.81
C THR A 49 -11.42 -2.84 9.58
N GLU A 50 -12.68 -2.43 9.75
CA GLU A 50 -13.52 -1.98 8.64
C GLU A 50 -13.00 -0.68 8.00
N GLN A 51 -12.53 0.28 8.81
CA GLN A 51 -11.90 1.50 8.29
C GLN A 51 -10.66 1.18 7.43
N LEU A 52 -9.78 0.29 7.90
CA LEU A 52 -8.59 -0.12 7.15
C LEU A 52 -8.95 -0.84 5.84
N LYS A 53 -10.01 -1.65 5.84
CA LYS A 53 -10.53 -2.27 4.60
C LYS A 53 -11.04 -1.23 3.61
N GLY A 54 -11.82 -0.25 4.09
CA GLY A 54 -12.31 0.85 3.24
C GLY A 54 -11.15 1.60 2.57
N GLN A 55 -10.10 1.90 3.33
CA GLN A 55 -8.88 2.51 2.79
C GLN A 55 -8.19 1.62 1.74
N LEU A 56 -8.10 0.30 1.99
CA LEU A 56 -7.53 -0.65 1.02
C LEU A 56 -8.31 -0.69 -0.29
N ASP A 57 -9.64 -0.57 -0.22
CA ASP A 57 -10.51 -0.56 -1.40
C ASP A 57 -10.34 0.73 -2.21
N THR A 58 -10.29 1.90 -1.56
CA THR A 58 -9.98 3.17 -2.22
C THR A 58 -8.63 3.10 -2.94
N LEU A 59 -7.58 2.67 -2.25
CA LEU A 59 -6.25 2.50 -2.86
C LEU A 59 -6.29 1.46 -3.98
N ARG A 60 -7.17 0.44 -3.92
CA ARG A 60 -7.33 -0.56 -5.00
C ARG A 60 -7.86 0.08 -6.27
N ALA A 61 -8.90 0.91 -6.16
CA ALA A 61 -9.45 1.65 -7.29
C ALA A 61 -8.40 2.59 -7.92
N GLU A 62 -7.66 3.34 -7.10
CA GLU A 62 -6.59 4.23 -7.57
C GLU A 62 -5.50 3.45 -8.33
N GLN A 63 -5.02 2.34 -7.76
CA GLN A 63 -4.02 1.49 -8.41
C GLN A 63 -4.51 0.91 -9.75
N GLN A 64 -5.81 0.58 -9.86
CA GLN A 64 -6.42 0.11 -11.10
C GLN A 64 -6.46 1.22 -12.15
N ALA A 65 -6.87 2.43 -11.77
CA ALA A 65 -6.87 3.60 -12.65
C ALA A 65 -5.47 3.90 -13.21
N LEU A 66 -4.44 3.91 -12.35
CA LEU A 66 -3.04 4.07 -12.79
C LEU A 66 -2.62 2.96 -13.75
N THR A 67 -3.03 1.72 -13.51
CA THR A 67 -2.69 0.59 -14.38
C THR A 67 -3.32 0.75 -15.77
N ALA A 68 -4.56 1.23 -15.85
CA ALA A 68 -5.21 1.52 -17.12
C ALA A 68 -4.50 2.64 -17.90
N GLN A 69 -4.12 3.73 -17.22
CA GLN A 69 -3.37 4.84 -17.83
C GLN A 69 -2.02 4.39 -18.39
N ILE A 70 -1.25 3.63 -17.60
CA ILE A 70 0.04 3.05 -18.01
C ILE A 70 -0.16 2.16 -19.26
N LYS A 71 -1.17 1.28 -19.27
CA LYS A 71 -1.41 0.42 -20.44
C LYS A 71 -1.74 1.22 -21.70
N SER A 72 -2.55 2.27 -21.57
CA SER A 72 -2.89 3.16 -22.68
C SER A 72 -1.64 3.84 -23.26
N LEU A 73 -0.80 4.40 -22.39
CA LEU A 73 0.46 5.04 -22.80
C LEU A 73 1.46 4.07 -23.44
N GLN A 74 1.56 2.84 -22.93
CA GLN A 74 2.39 1.80 -23.55
C GLN A 74 1.96 1.52 -24.99
N GLN A 75 0.65 1.43 -25.23
CA GLN A 75 0.11 1.20 -26.57
C GLN A 75 0.42 2.38 -27.49
N ALA A 76 0.19 3.61 -27.03
CA ALA A 76 0.52 4.83 -27.80
C ALA A 76 2.03 4.92 -28.11
N THR A 77 2.88 4.64 -27.12
CA THR A 77 4.35 4.60 -27.25
C THR A 77 4.78 3.57 -28.29
N LYS A 78 4.17 2.37 -28.29
CA LYS A 78 4.47 1.32 -29.26
C LYS A 78 4.17 1.80 -30.68
N SER A 79 3.00 2.39 -30.90
CA SER A 79 2.63 2.96 -32.20
C SER A 79 3.59 4.07 -32.64
N ALA A 80 3.93 5.02 -31.76
CA ALA A 80 4.87 6.10 -32.06
C ALA A 80 6.27 5.57 -32.42
N ARG A 81 6.76 4.54 -31.72
CA ARG A 81 8.03 3.87 -32.06
C ARG A 81 8.04 3.25 -33.46
N HIS A 82 6.91 2.71 -33.91
CA HIS A 82 6.82 2.13 -35.26
C HIS A 82 6.84 3.20 -36.35
N ALA A 83 6.33 4.41 -36.07
CA ALA A 83 6.31 5.53 -37.01
C ALA A 83 7.69 6.18 -37.25
N LEU A 84 8.67 5.99 -36.35
CA LEU A 84 10.00 6.58 -36.50
C LEU A 84 10.82 5.97 -37.64
N THR A 85 11.58 6.82 -38.35
CA THR A 85 12.59 6.41 -39.33
C THR A 85 13.80 5.75 -38.67
N LYS A 86 14.71 5.18 -39.47
CA LYS A 86 15.95 4.55 -38.95
C LYS A 86 16.86 5.58 -38.28
N GLU A 87 16.96 6.76 -38.88
CA GLU A 87 17.81 7.87 -38.45
C GLU A 87 17.29 8.45 -37.12
N GLN A 88 15.98 8.68 -37.00
CA GLN A 88 15.35 9.12 -35.75
C GLN A 88 15.52 8.09 -34.63
N LYS A 89 15.38 6.79 -34.94
CA LYS A 89 15.63 5.70 -33.99
C LYS A 89 17.08 5.66 -33.51
N ALA A 90 18.03 5.91 -34.40
CA ALA A 90 19.45 5.96 -34.05
C ALA A 90 19.76 7.13 -33.12
N ALA A 91 19.22 8.32 -33.41
CA ALA A 91 19.39 9.53 -32.60
C ALA A 91 18.81 9.36 -31.18
N LEU A 92 17.68 8.67 -31.05
CA LEU A 92 17.00 8.46 -29.77
C LEU A 92 17.47 7.22 -28.98
N LYS A 93 18.34 6.38 -29.56
CA LYS A 93 18.62 5.02 -29.04
C LYS A 93 19.02 5.00 -27.57
N SER A 94 19.98 5.83 -27.17
CA SER A 94 20.49 5.89 -25.79
C SER A 94 19.42 6.35 -24.79
N SER A 95 18.67 7.40 -25.13
CA SER A 95 17.59 7.94 -24.30
C SER A 95 16.46 6.90 -24.10
N LEU A 96 16.03 6.24 -25.19
CA LEU A 96 14.99 5.22 -25.10
C LEU A 96 15.45 3.97 -24.32
N GLN A 97 16.74 3.62 -24.40
CA GLN A 97 17.32 2.54 -23.61
C GLN A 97 17.36 2.90 -22.12
N ALA A 98 17.82 4.11 -21.76
CA ALA A 98 17.87 4.57 -20.38
C ALA A 98 16.47 4.59 -19.74
N LEU A 99 15.48 5.19 -20.42
CA LEU A 99 14.09 5.19 -19.96
C LEU A 99 13.52 3.76 -19.84
N GLY A 100 13.85 2.88 -20.78
CA GLY A 100 13.44 1.48 -20.74
C GLY A 100 14.02 0.72 -19.53
N VAL A 101 15.27 0.99 -19.16
CA VAL A 101 15.90 0.41 -17.96
C VAL A 101 15.22 0.92 -16.68
N GLN A 102 14.94 2.23 -16.60
CA GLN A 102 14.26 2.82 -15.44
C GLN A 102 12.84 2.24 -15.27
N ILE A 103 12.07 2.12 -16.35
CA ILE A 103 10.72 1.50 -16.32
C ILE A 103 10.81 0.05 -15.84
N LYS A 104 11.77 -0.73 -16.34
CA LYS A 104 11.97 -2.12 -15.89
C LYS A 104 12.31 -2.20 -14.40
N ALA A 105 13.22 -1.36 -13.91
CA ALA A 105 13.58 -1.31 -12.51
C ALA A 105 12.36 -1.02 -11.61
N GLN A 106 11.51 -0.08 -12.02
CA GLN A 106 10.26 0.21 -11.31
C GLN A 106 9.29 -0.98 -11.32
N HIS A 107 9.16 -1.69 -12.44
CA HIS A 107 8.36 -2.92 -12.48
C HIS A 107 8.88 -3.99 -11.53
N THR A 108 10.20 -4.22 -11.47
CA THR A 108 10.81 -5.15 -10.51
C THR A 108 10.52 -4.75 -9.07
N SER A 109 10.62 -3.46 -8.74
CA SER A 109 10.24 -2.94 -7.41
C SER A 109 8.77 -3.21 -7.07
N ILE A 110 7.86 -2.95 -8.02
CA ILE A 110 6.42 -3.24 -7.85
C ILE A 110 6.17 -4.73 -7.58
N GLU A 111 6.85 -5.63 -8.29
CA GLU A 111 6.69 -7.07 -8.05
C GLU A 111 7.21 -7.49 -6.67
N ALA A 112 8.37 -6.99 -6.24
CA ALA A 112 8.89 -7.26 -4.90
C ALA A 112 7.91 -6.81 -3.81
N LEU A 113 7.34 -5.60 -3.94
CA LEU A 113 6.32 -5.09 -3.01
C LEU A 113 5.04 -5.94 -3.01
N ARG A 114 4.64 -6.47 -4.17
CA ARG A 114 3.47 -7.37 -4.27
C ARG A 114 3.71 -8.69 -3.56
N THR A 115 4.90 -9.27 -3.69
CA THR A 115 5.28 -10.49 -2.97
C THR A 115 5.27 -10.27 -1.46
N GLN A 116 5.85 -9.17 -0.98
CA GLN A 116 5.80 -8.81 0.45
C GLN A 116 4.35 -8.66 0.95
N LYS A 117 3.52 -7.98 0.16
CA LYS A 117 2.11 -7.80 0.48
C LYS A 117 1.34 -9.13 0.54
N GLN A 118 1.63 -10.06 -0.37
CA GLN A 118 1.02 -11.40 -0.36
C GLN A 118 1.39 -12.17 0.92
N ALA A 119 2.66 -12.10 1.36
CA ALA A 119 3.08 -12.71 2.62
C ALA A 119 2.32 -12.12 3.83
N LEU A 120 2.12 -10.80 3.88
CA LEU A 120 1.34 -10.16 4.94
C LEU A 120 -0.14 -10.57 4.91
N TRP A 121 -0.74 -10.77 3.73
CA TRP A 121 -2.11 -11.27 3.65
C TRP A 121 -2.27 -12.66 4.26
N LEU A 122 -1.26 -13.52 4.16
CA LEU A 122 -1.23 -14.80 4.85
C LEU A 122 -1.16 -14.62 6.37
N GLN A 123 -0.38 -13.64 6.85
CA GLN A 123 -0.31 -13.30 8.28
C GLN A 123 -1.66 -12.77 8.80
N VAL A 124 -2.35 -11.90 8.05
CA VAL A 124 -3.72 -11.45 8.39
C VAL A 124 -4.67 -12.65 8.52
N LYS A 125 -4.60 -13.60 7.58
CA LYS A 125 -5.43 -14.81 7.61
C LYS A 125 -5.13 -15.66 8.85
N ALA A 126 -3.86 -15.86 9.17
CA ALA A 126 -3.43 -16.61 10.36
C ALA A 126 -3.87 -15.91 11.66
N ALA A 127 -3.68 -14.59 11.76
CA ALA A 127 -4.11 -13.79 12.91
C ALA A 127 -5.63 -13.87 13.12
N LYS A 128 -6.41 -13.83 12.03
CA LYS A 128 -7.87 -14.02 12.07
C LYS A 128 -8.27 -15.40 12.58
N GLN A 129 -7.57 -16.46 12.15
CA GLN A 129 -7.82 -17.83 12.62
C GLN A 129 -7.45 -18.01 14.11
N ALA A 130 -6.38 -17.34 14.55
CA ALA A 130 -5.95 -17.35 15.95
C ALA A 130 -6.79 -16.43 16.86
N GLY A 131 -7.75 -15.68 16.32
CA GLY A 131 -8.52 -14.67 17.08
C GLY A 131 -7.68 -13.49 17.57
N ASN A 132 -6.47 -13.30 17.03
CA ASN A 132 -5.55 -12.24 17.41
C ASN A 132 -5.80 -10.99 16.55
N ALA A 133 -6.72 -10.14 17.02
CA ALA A 133 -7.11 -8.92 16.31
C ALA A 133 -5.94 -7.94 16.16
N ASP A 134 -5.12 -7.75 17.20
CA ASP A 134 -4.01 -6.81 17.20
C ASP A 134 -2.96 -7.17 16.12
N ALA A 135 -2.60 -8.45 16.00
CA ALA A 135 -1.69 -8.93 14.96
C ALA A 135 -2.29 -8.76 13.55
N GLY A 136 -3.60 -8.96 13.41
CA GLY A 136 -4.33 -8.75 12.16
C GLY A 136 -4.34 -7.28 11.75
N ILE A 137 -4.62 -6.38 12.68
CA ILE A 137 -4.61 -4.91 12.48
C ILE A 137 -3.20 -4.45 12.11
N ALA A 138 -2.16 -4.89 12.84
CA ALA A 138 -0.78 -4.54 12.52
C ALA A 138 -0.39 -4.96 11.09
N SER A 139 -0.76 -6.18 10.70
CA SER A 139 -0.51 -6.69 9.35
C SER A 139 -1.29 -5.90 8.28
N LEU A 140 -2.55 -5.52 8.55
CA LEU A 140 -3.36 -4.68 7.64
C LEU A 140 -2.76 -3.28 7.47
N THR A 141 -2.27 -2.67 8.54
CA THR A 141 -1.57 -1.37 8.49
C THR A 141 -0.32 -1.45 7.63
N GLN A 142 0.47 -2.53 7.75
CA GLN A 142 1.63 -2.75 6.88
C GLN A 142 1.21 -2.95 5.41
N ILE A 143 0.14 -3.70 5.15
CA ILE A 143 -0.41 -3.89 3.79
C ILE A 143 -0.82 -2.55 3.18
N LEU A 144 -1.42 -1.63 3.95
CA LEU A 144 -1.75 -0.29 3.49
C LEU A 144 -0.49 0.47 3.07
N SER A 145 0.55 0.50 3.90
CA SER A 145 1.82 1.15 3.55
C SER A 145 2.44 0.58 2.27
N LEU A 146 2.48 -0.74 2.12
CA LEU A 146 2.96 -1.37 0.88
C LEU A 146 2.10 -0.99 -0.33
N LYS A 147 0.80 -0.82 -0.13
CA LYS A 147 -0.13 -0.46 -1.20
C LYS A 147 0.10 0.97 -1.68
N GLU A 148 0.37 1.89 -0.75
CA GLU A 148 0.79 3.27 -1.07
C GLU A 148 2.13 3.29 -1.82
N GLN A 149 3.11 2.50 -1.39
CA GLN A 149 4.39 2.37 -2.10
C GLN A 149 4.21 1.83 -3.53
N ILE A 150 3.32 0.85 -3.74
CA ILE A 150 2.98 0.34 -5.08
C ILE A 150 2.34 1.43 -5.94
N ILE A 151 1.50 2.28 -5.37
CA ILE A 151 0.89 3.41 -6.07
C ILE A 151 1.96 4.42 -6.49
N GLN A 152 2.84 4.82 -5.58
CA GLN A 152 3.95 5.73 -5.87
C GLN A 152 4.87 5.19 -6.98
N ALA A 153 5.23 3.90 -6.91
CA ALA A 153 6.04 3.27 -7.95
C ALA A 153 5.30 3.25 -9.31
N LYS A 154 3.97 3.08 -9.31
CA LYS A 154 3.15 3.16 -10.54
C LYS A 154 3.07 4.58 -11.08
N GLU A 155 2.95 5.60 -10.24
CA GLU A 155 3.03 7.00 -10.67
C GLU A 155 4.39 7.30 -11.30
N ALA A 156 5.49 6.79 -10.72
CA ALA A 156 6.81 6.91 -11.33
C ALA A 156 6.88 6.24 -12.71
N VAL A 157 6.30 5.04 -12.88
CA VAL A 157 6.18 4.39 -14.20
C VAL A 157 5.36 5.25 -15.16
N LEU A 158 4.26 5.84 -14.71
CA LEU A 158 3.42 6.71 -15.52
C LEU A 158 4.22 7.91 -16.06
N VAL A 159 4.95 8.60 -15.19
CA VAL A 159 5.81 9.74 -15.57
C VAL A 159 6.89 9.30 -16.55
N LEU A 160 7.56 8.17 -16.30
CA LEU A 160 8.58 7.65 -17.21
C LEU A 160 8.01 7.32 -18.59
N GLN A 161 6.78 6.82 -18.66
CA GLN A 161 6.11 6.56 -19.93
C GLN A 161 5.67 7.83 -20.65
N GLN A 162 5.25 8.86 -19.91
CA GLN A 162 4.98 10.18 -20.49
C GLN A 162 6.27 10.77 -21.09
N ASN A 163 7.38 10.72 -20.35
CA ASN A 163 8.69 11.17 -20.86
C ASN A 163 9.10 10.40 -22.12
N LEU A 164 8.86 9.09 -22.14
CA LEU A 164 9.10 8.25 -23.30
C LEU A 164 8.24 8.67 -24.49
N GLN A 165 6.96 8.94 -24.28
CA GLN A 165 6.06 9.42 -25.32
C GLN A 165 6.48 10.80 -25.85
N THR A 166 6.83 11.74 -24.97
CA THR A 166 7.33 13.06 -25.34
C THR A 166 8.59 12.94 -26.20
N ALA A 167 9.56 12.13 -25.80
CA ALA A 167 10.79 11.94 -26.56
C ALA A 167 10.55 11.37 -27.97
N LEU A 168 9.52 10.52 -28.12
CA LEU A 168 9.13 9.98 -29.43
C LEU A 168 8.44 11.05 -30.28
N LEU A 169 7.54 11.84 -29.71
CA LEU A 169 6.81 12.90 -30.42
C LEU A 169 7.75 14.02 -30.90
N THR A 170 8.71 14.42 -30.06
CA THR A 170 9.70 15.45 -30.42
C THR A 170 10.63 15.02 -31.55
N ALA A 171 10.77 13.72 -31.81
CA ALA A 171 11.58 13.23 -32.92
C ALA A 171 10.80 13.05 -34.22
N THR A 172 9.46 13.06 -34.16
CA THR A 172 8.58 12.97 -35.35
C THR A 172 8.21 14.32 -35.96
N VAL A 173 8.42 15.43 -35.23
CA VAL A 173 8.26 16.82 -35.70
C VAL A 173 9.58 17.31 -36.25
#